data_AF-A0A949GHW2-F1
#
_entry.id   AF-A0A949GHW2-F1
#
_cell.length_a   1.000
_cell.length_b   1.000
_cell.length_c   1.000
_cell.angle_alpha   90.00
_cell.angle_beta   90.00
_cell.angle_gamma   90.00
#
_symmetry.space_group_name_H-M   'P 1'
#
loop_
_entity.id
_entity.type
_entity.pdbx_description
1 polymer ?
#
loop_
_entity_poly.entity_id
_entity_poly.type
_entity_poly.pdbx_seq_one_letter_code
_entity_poly.pdbx_strand_id
1 'polypeptide(L)' 'LLDILVRISGRVIWNSWPTGVAVTWAMHHGGPYPASTNSLFTSVGADSIKRFRRPVVFQNMPTALLPEELK' A
#
# COMPACT_ATOMS: atom_id res chain seq x y z
N LEU A 1 10.99 22.41 1.81
CA LEU A 1 9.90 22.02 0.86
C LEU A 1 9.65 20.52 0.87
N LEU A 2 10.68 19.67 0.82
CA LEU A 2 10.52 18.21 0.84
C LEU A 2 9.64 17.70 1.99
N ASP A 3 9.84 18.20 3.21
CA ASP A 3 9.03 17.81 4.38
C ASP A 3 7.54 18.09 4.21
N ILE A 4 7.19 19.16 3.50
CA ILE A 4 5.80 19.50 3.18
C ILE A 4 5.28 18.53 2.12
N LEU A 5 6.05 18.32 1.04
CA LEU A 5 5.65 17.45 -0.08
C LEU A 5 5.41 16.00 0.36
N VAL A 6 6.24 15.46 1.26
CA VAL A 6 6.07 14.10 1.81
C VAL A 6 4.78 13.97 2.63
N ARG A 7 4.34 15.04 3.29
CA ARG A 7 3.10 15.02 4.09
C ARG A 7 1.82 15.11 3.25
N ILE A 8 1.89 15.67 2.05
CA ILE A 8 0.70 15.96 1.22
C ILE A 8 0.59 15.08 -0.03
N SER A 9 1.62 14.33 -0.39
CA SER A 9 1.69 13.54 -1.63
C SER A 9 1.97 12.07 -1.35
N GLY A 10 1.36 11.16 -2.12
CA GLY A 10 1.72 9.74 -2.07
C GLY A 10 3.01 9.39 -2.84
N ARG A 11 3.50 10.28 -3.71
CA ARG A 11 4.74 10.10 -4.47
C ARG A 11 5.40 11.45 -4.72
N VAL A 12 6.69 11.53 -4.40
CA VAL A 12 7.55 12.71 -4.64
C VAL A 12 8.58 12.35 -5.70
N ILE A 13 8.83 13.25 -6.64
CA ILE A 13 9.70 13.03 -7.80
C ILE A 13 10.69 14.19 -7.87
N TRP A 14 11.95 13.87 -8.16
CA TRP A 14 13.02 14.84 -8.32
C TRP A 14 13.46 14.91 -9.79
N ASN A 15 13.57 16.12 -10.35
CA ASN A 15 14.04 16.38 -11.72
C ASN A 15 13.33 15.54 -12.82
N SER A 16 12.02 15.31 -12.69
CA SER A 16 11.23 14.60 -13.68
C SER A 16 9.73 14.94 -13.57
N TRP A 17 8.93 14.47 -14.52
CA TRP A 17 7.50 14.74 -14.61
C TRP A 17 6.66 13.62 -13.97
N PRO A 18 5.47 13.94 -13.41
CA PRO A 18 4.69 12.96 -12.65
C PRO A 18 3.80 12.04 -13.49
N THR A 19 3.70 12.24 -14.80
CA THR A 19 2.75 11.54 -15.68
C THR A 19 2.96 10.03 -15.72
N GLY A 20 4.22 9.56 -15.74
CA GLY A 20 4.53 8.14 -15.70
C GLY A 20 4.22 7.50 -14.34
N VAL A 21 3.51 6.38 -14.37
CA VAL A 21 3.20 5.54 -13.19
C VAL A 21 3.70 4.11 -13.45
N ALA A 22 4.87 3.79 -12.93
CA ALA A 22 5.46 2.47 -13.08
C ALA A 22 4.72 1.41 -12.24
N VAL A 23 4.50 0.21 -12.80
CA VAL A 23 3.95 -0.93 -12.07
C VAL A 23 5.09 -1.71 -11.43
N THR A 24 5.41 -1.37 -10.19
CA THR A 24 6.52 -1.98 -9.43
C THR A 24 6.11 -2.30 -7.99
N TRP A 25 6.98 -2.99 -7.26
CA TRP A 25 6.79 -3.26 -5.82
C TRP A 25 6.81 -1.99 -4.95
N ALA A 26 7.56 -0.97 -5.36
CA ALA A 26 7.76 0.26 -4.59
C ALA A 26 6.74 1.37 -4.90
N MET A 27 5.80 1.15 -5.84
CA MET A 27 4.88 2.19 -6.27
C MET A 27 3.84 2.52 -5.19
N HIS A 28 3.66 3.84 -4.95
CA HIS A 28 2.55 4.37 -4.18
C HIS A 28 1.74 5.37 -5.05
N HIS A 29 0.70 4.86 -5.71
CA HIS A 29 -0.28 5.66 -6.45
C HIS A 29 -1.49 5.93 -5.56
N GLY A 30 -1.50 7.11 -4.95
CA GLY A 30 -2.47 7.54 -3.96
C GLY A 30 -1.93 8.76 -3.20
N GLY A 31 -2.33 8.91 -1.94
CA GLY A 31 -1.89 9.99 -1.06
C GLY A 31 -3.00 10.45 -0.12
N PRO A 32 -2.76 11.48 0.70
CA PRO A 32 -3.78 12.14 1.51
C PRO A 32 -5.00 12.60 0.69
N TYR A 33 -6.14 12.72 1.34
CA TYR A 33 -7.36 13.26 0.73
C TYR A 33 -7.09 14.67 0.14
N PRO A 34 -7.56 15.00 -1.08
CA PRO A 34 -8.51 14.27 -1.92
C PRO A 34 -7.88 13.30 -2.95
N ALA A 35 -6.56 13.11 -2.95
CA ALA A 35 -5.90 12.24 -3.93
C ALA A 35 -6.33 10.76 -3.79
N SER A 36 -6.63 10.32 -2.56
CA SER A 36 -7.27 9.04 -2.26
C SER A 36 -8.23 9.22 -1.08
N THR A 37 -9.26 8.37 -1.01
CA THR A 37 -10.12 8.26 0.17
C THR A 37 -9.51 7.41 1.28
N ASN A 38 -8.43 6.67 0.99
CA ASN A 38 -7.63 5.96 1.98
C ASN A 38 -6.14 6.09 1.64
N SER A 39 -5.41 6.88 2.43
CA SER A 39 -4.01 7.22 2.18
C SER A 39 -3.01 6.13 2.61
N LEU A 40 -3.46 5.11 3.34
CA LEU A 40 -2.60 4.01 3.80
C LEU A 40 -2.30 2.98 2.69
N PHE A 41 -3.02 3.06 1.56
CA PHE A 41 -2.89 2.10 0.47
C PHE A 41 -2.56 2.77 -0.86
N THR A 42 -2.01 1.95 -1.77
CA THR A 42 -1.80 2.28 -3.17
C THR A 42 -2.84 1.62 -4.06
N SER A 43 -3.24 2.28 -5.15
CA SER A 43 -4.10 1.69 -6.18
C SER A 43 -3.32 0.98 -7.29
N VAL A 44 -2.01 1.24 -7.44
CA VAL A 44 -1.11 0.64 -8.45
C VAL A 44 0.14 0.07 -7.77
N GLY A 45 0.68 -1.02 -8.31
CA GLY A 45 1.84 -1.72 -7.76
C GLY A 45 1.45 -2.94 -6.94
N ALA A 46 2.45 -3.75 -6.59
CA ALA A 46 2.22 -5.05 -5.95
C ALA A 46 1.43 -4.94 -4.64
N ASP A 47 1.72 -3.90 -3.85
CA ASP A 47 1.05 -3.65 -2.57
C ASP A 47 -0.43 -3.26 -2.67
N SER A 48 -0.94 -2.99 -3.89
CA SER A 48 -2.35 -2.66 -4.09
C SER A 48 -3.30 -3.81 -3.73
N ILE A 49 -2.80 -5.05 -3.68
CA ILE A 49 -3.55 -6.24 -3.23
C ILE A 49 -4.01 -6.11 -1.77
N LYS A 50 -3.26 -5.35 -0.93
CA LYS A 50 -3.57 -5.17 0.49
C LYS A 50 -4.93 -4.51 0.72
N ARG A 51 -5.48 -3.80 -0.28
CA ARG A 51 -6.84 -3.22 -0.25
C ARG A 51 -7.96 -4.26 -0.18
N PHE A 52 -7.68 -5.49 -0.62
CA PHE A 52 -8.68 -6.56 -0.75
C PHE A 52 -8.45 -7.69 0.25
N ARG A 53 -7.60 -7.46 1.27
CA ARG A 53 -7.29 -8.44 2.31
C ARG A 53 -7.59 -7.86 3.69
N ARG A 54 -7.82 -8.76 4.65
CA ARG A 54 -7.88 -8.43 6.08
C ARG A 54 -7.06 -9.46 6.87
N PRO A 55 -6.37 -9.06 7.95
CA PRO A 55 -5.74 -10.01 8.85
C PRO A 55 -6.80 -10.80 9.63
N VAL A 56 -6.48 -12.05 9.96
CA VAL A 56 -7.23 -12.91 10.87
C VAL A 56 -6.23 -13.56 11.82
N VAL A 57 -6.54 -13.59 13.11
CA VAL A 57 -5.68 -14.18 14.15
C VAL A 57 -6.28 -15.50 14.59
N PHE A 58 -5.44 -16.53 14.71
CA PHE A 58 -5.81 -17.83 15.26
C PHE A 58 -5.08 -18.01 16.60
N GLN A 59 -5.83 -18.09 17.70
CA GLN A 59 -5.27 -18.23 19.04
C GLN A 59 -5.60 -19.62 19.58
N ASN A 60 -4.57 -20.35 20.06
CA ASN A 60 -4.69 -21.70 20.62
C ASN A 60 -5.41 -22.70 19.71
N MET A 61 -5.23 -22.58 18.39
CA MET A 61 -5.86 -23.45 17.39
C MET A 61 -5.01 -24.71 17.17
N PRO A 62 -5.59 -25.92 17.13
CA PRO A 62 -4.85 -27.12 16.75
C PRO A 62 -4.22 -26.99 15.36
N THR A 63 -2.97 -27.44 15.18
CA THR A 63 -2.22 -27.32 13.91
C THR A 63 -2.99 -27.87 12.71
N ALA A 64 -3.72 -28.97 12.88
CA ALA A 64 -4.51 -29.59 11.82
C ALA A 64 -5.64 -28.69 11.28
N LEU A 65 -6.08 -27.68 12.06
CA LEU A 65 -7.14 -26.73 11.69
C LEU A 65 -6.60 -25.37 11.21
N LEU A 66 -5.28 -25.15 11.24
CA LEU A 66 -4.68 -23.93 10.69
C LEU A 66 -4.72 -23.95 9.16
N PRO A 67 -4.81 -22.77 8.51
CA PRO A 67 -4.56 -22.68 7.07
C PRO A 67 -3.11 -23.06 6.77
N GLU A 68 -2.84 -23.54 5.56
CA GLU A 68 -1.52 -24.08 5.18
C GLU A 68 -0.39 -23.07 5.40
N GLU A 69 -0.64 -21.79 5.15
CA GLU A 69 0.33 -20.72 5.33
C GLU A 69 0.74 -20.48 6.80
N LEU A 70 0.03 -21.08 7.76
CA LEU A 70 0.26 -20.97 9.21
C LEU A 70 0.53 -22.31 9.90
N LYS A 71 0.60 -23.43 9.15
CA LYS A 71 0.93 -24.75 9.71
C LYS A 71 2.43 -24.93 9.98
#